data_AF-A0A7R9WYK6-F1
#
_entry.id   AF-A0A7R9WYK6-F1
#
_cell.length_a   1.000
_cell.length_b   1.000
_cell.length_c   1.000
_cell.angle_alpha   90.00
_cell.angle_beta   90.00
_cell.angle_gamma   90.00
#
_symmetry.space_group_name_H-M   'P 1'
#
loop_
_entity.id
_entity.type
_entity.pdbx_description
1 polymer ?
#
loop_
_entity_poly.entity_id
_entity_poly.type
_entity_poly.pdbx_seq_one_letter_code
_entity_poly.pdbx_strand_id
1 'polypeptide(L)'
;GRRGASIFTAGDMAKAEVIAVERFPTRVLLEENGIRATGSLTTFPEIGDAKAIAALLVLRREADTQKAYSNIIDDVKVSPDGKELTFRLRTEIDVQKPELLKEQTGYSQLFRITIAKASLTSGDGNIMAVFASALERDFTNGVDGPALEETISSFVAIPQQAKN
;
A
#
# COMPACT_ATOMS: atom_id res chain seq x y z
N GLY A 1 16.85 0.45 -8.62
CA GLY A 1 17.27 -0.30 -7.42
C GLY A 1 16.80 0.46 -6.20
N ARG A 2 16.00 -0.18 -5.33
CA ARG A 2 15.24 0.34 -4.17
C ARG A 2 16.04 1.18 -3.16
N ARG A 3 16.73 2.25 -3.56
CA ARG A 3 17.50 3.09 -2.64
C ARG A 3 16.53 3.98 -1.85
N GLY A 4 16.05 3.48 -0.72
CA GLY A 4 15.57 4.31 0.39
C GLY A 4 14.12 4.11 0.84
N ALA A 5 13.24 3.53 0.02
CA ALA A 5 11.81 3.43 0.35
C ALA A 5 11.42 2.11 1.01
N SER A 6 11.89 0.95 0.52
CA SER A 6 11.53 -0.34 1.11
C SER A 6 12.40 -0.66 2.32
N ILE A 7 11.77 -0.85 3.48
CA ILE A 7 12.43 -1.21 4.74
C ILE A 7 12.48 -2.73 4.88
N PHE A 8 11.34 -3.38 4.63
CA PHE A 8 11.18 -4.82 4.82
C PHE A 8 10.17 -5.39 3.84
N THR A 9 10.36 -6.65 3.43
CA THR A 9 9.40 -7.42 2.65
C THR A 9 9.48 -8.88 3.09
N ALA A 10 8.35 -9.51 3.36
CA ALA A 10 8.25 -10.94 3.67
C ALA A 10 6.93 -11.53 3.18
N GLY A 11 6.85 -12.86 3.16
CA GLY A 11 5.64 -13.59 2.83
C GLY A 11 5.91 -14.80 1.94
N ASP A 12 4.85 -15.53 1.61
CA ASP A 12 4.89 -16.69 0.73
C ASP A 12 4.63 -16.27 -0.73
N MET A 13 5.72 -16.21 -1.50
CA MET A 13 5.66 -15.85 -2.92
C MET A 13 4.95 -16.91 -3.78
N ALA A 14 4.85 -18.16 -3.32
CA ALA A 14 4.11 -19.20 -4.03
C ALA A 14 2.59 -18.96 -3.99
N LYS A 15 2.12 -18.25 -2.96
CA LYS A 15 0.71 -17.85 -2.78
C LYS A 15 0.46 -16.38 -3.07
N ALA A 16 1.49 -15.66 -3.51
CA ALA A 16 1.49 -14.20 -3.64
C ALA A 16 1.07 -13.46 -2.35
N GLU A 17 1.28 -14.08 -1.19
CA GLU A 17 1.13 -13.45 0.12
C GLU A 17 2.37 -12.61 0.40
N VAL A 18 2.21 -11.29 0.46
CA VAL A 18 3.35 -10.39 0.64
C VAL A 18 2.99 -9.28 1.60
N ILE A 19 3.81 -9.09 2.61
CA ILE A 19 3.81 -7.93 3.50
C ILE A 19 5.06 -7.11 3.18
N ALA A 20 4.88 -5.80 3.01
CA ALA A 20 5.98 -4.86 2.77
C ALA A 20 5.81 -3.62 3.63
N VAL A 21 6.90 -3.17 4.23
CA VAL A 21 6.97 -1.89 4.95
C VAL A 21 7.83 -0.94 4.13
N GLU A 22 7.29 0.24 3.86
CA GLU A 22 7.91 1.27 3.05
C GLU A 22 7.84 2.62 3.74
N ARG A 23 8.81 3.48 3.43
CA ARG A 23 8.96 4.83 3.97
C ARG A 23 9.03 5.81 2.81
N PHE A 24 8.21 6.84 2.88
CA PHE A 24 8.10 7.87 1.86
C PHE A 24 8.33 9.24 2.51
N PRO A 25 9.35 10.01 2.08
CA PRO A 25 9.47 11.39 2.52
C PRO A 25 8.28 12.19 2.03
N THR A 26 7.44 12.67 2.95
CA THR A 26 6.11 13.23 2.64
C THR A 26 6.21 14.39 1.67
N ARG A 27 7.14 15.31 1.92
CA ARG A 27 7.39 16.47 1.04
C ARG A 27 7.79 16.05 -0.37
N VAL A 28 8.73 15.12 -0.48
CA VAL A 28 9.23 14.64 -1.79
C VAL A 28 8.12 13.94 -2.55
N LEU A 29 7.33 13.09 -1.88
CA LEU A 29 6.20 12.40 -2.49
C LEU A 29 5.20 13.38 -3.12
N LEU A 30 4.89 14.47 -2.42
CA LEU A 30 3.96 15.49 -2.91
C LEU A 30 4.57 16.32 -4.05
N GLU A 31 5.78 16.82 -3.86
CA GLU A 31 6.43 17.75 -4.79
C GLU A 31 6.81 17.07 -6.11
N GLU A 32 7.23 15.81 -6.10
CA GLU A 32 7.47 15.01 -7.32
C GLU A 32 6.20 14.79 -8.14
N ASN A 33 5.03 14.92 -7.52
CA ASN A 33 3.72 14.79 -8.17
C ASN A 33 3.03 16.15 -8.37
N GLY A 34 3.79 17.26 -8.33
CA GLY A 34 3.29 18.60 -8.60
C GLY A 34 2.43 19.22 -7.50
N ILE A 35 2.35 18.59 -6.33
CA ILE A 35 1.62 19.11 -5.17
C ILE A 35 2.60 19.91 -4.30
N ARG A 36 2.30 21.19 -4.10
CA ARG A 36 3.11 22.03 -3.22
C ARG A 36 2.84 21.65 -1.76
N ALA A 37 3.87 21.17 -1.08
CA ALA A 37 3.83 20.87 0.35
C ALA A 37 3.93 22.15 1.19
N THR A 38 2.88 22.98 1.13
CA THR A 38 2.71 24.20 1.93
C THR A 38 1.84 23.91 3.14
N GLY A 39 2.32 24.23 4.35
CA GLY A 39 1.56 24.04 5.60
C GLY A 39 2.10 22.92 6.49
N SER A 40 1.27 22.47 7.43
CA SER A 40 1.57 21.36 8.34
C SER A 40 1.44 20.03 7.58
N LEU A 41 2.40 19.12 7.78
CA LEU A 41 2.39 17.77 7.23
C LEU A 41 2.20 16.72 8.34
N THR A 42 1.54 17.11 9.44
CA THR A 42 1.43 16.27 10.64
C THR A 42 0.22 15.35 10.64
N THR A 43 -0.79 15.63 9.79
CA THR A 43 -1.99 14.81 9.63
C THR A 43 -2.38 14.69 8.15
N PHE A 44 -3.01 13.58 7.77
CA PHE A 44 -3.46 13.36 6.39
C PHE A 44 -4.44 14.43 5.88
N PRO A 45 -5.44 14.89 6.66
CA PRO A 45 -6.35 15.96 6.21
C PRO A 45 -5.65 17.30 5.93
N GLU A 46 -4.54 17.60 6.61
CA GLU A 46 -3.73 18.80 6.34
C GLU A 46 -2.86 18.66 5.10
N ILE A 47 -2.48 17.42 4.75
CA ILE A 47 -1.70 17.12 3.54
C ILE A 47 -2.57 17.21 2.28
N GLY A 48 -3.79 16.67 2.34
CA GLY A 48 -4.72 16.69 1.21
C GLY A 48 -5.81 15.62 1.29
N ASP A 49 -6.46 15.39 0.15
CA ASP A 49 -7.50 14.36 0.03
C ASP A 49 -6.90 12.95 0.28
N ALA A 50 -7.53 12.18 1.16
CA ALA A 50 -7.06 10.87 1.58
C ALA A 50 -6.95 9.87 0.41
N LYS A 51 -7.88 9.90 -0.54
CA LYS A 51 -7.87 9.03 -1.72
C LYS A 51 -6.78 9.45 -2.70
N ALA A 52 -6.53 10.75 -2.84
CA ALA A 52 -5.41 11.24 -3.62
C ALA A 52 -4.07 10.80 -3.02
N ILE A 53 -3.91 10.90 -1.69
CA ILE A 53 -2.68 10.45 -1.00
C ILE A 53 -2.50 8.93 -1.16
N ALA A 54 -3.56 8.13 -0.99
CA ALA A 54 -3.51 6.70 -1.25
C ALA A 54 -3.05 6.39 -2.69
N ALA A 55 -3.58 7.11 -3.68
CA ALA A 55 -3.16 6.97 -5.07
C ALA A 55 -1.67 7.30 -5.29
N LEU A 56 -1.14 8.34 -4.63
CA LEU A 56 0.29 8.68 -4.69
C LEU A 56 1.17 7.59 -4.08
N LEU A 57 0.76 7.01 -2.96
CA LEU A 57 1.49 5.91 -2.32
C LEU A 57 1.55 4.68 -3.24
N VAL A 58 0.43 4.33 -3.89
CA VAL A 58 0.37 3.24 -4.87
C VAL A 58 1.23 3.55 -6.08
N LEU A 59 1.10 4.76 -6.66
CA LEU A 59 1.90 5.18 -7.81
C LEU A 59 3.40 5.10 -7.51
N ARG A 60 3.83 5.57 -6.34
CA ARG A 60 5.24 5.51 -5.95
C ARG A 60 5.74 4.09 -5.74
N ARG A 61 4.91 3.23 -5.13
CA ARG A 61 5.20 1.79 -4.96
C ARG A 61 5.39 1.09 -6.30
N GLU A 62 4.60 1.47 -7.30
CA GLU A 62 4.56 0.84 -8.62
C GLU A 62 5.41 1.54 -9.68
N ALA A 63 6.11 2.63 -9.35
CA ALA A 63 6.88 3.42 -10.32
C ALA A 63 7.94 2.62 -11.09
N ASP A 64 8.43 1.53 -10.52
CA ASP A 64 9.42 0.63 -11.14
C ASP A 64 8.78 -0.51 -11.97
N THR A 65 7.45 -0.69 -11.89
CA THR A 65 6.73 -1.70 -12.68
C THR A 65 6.36 -1.13 -14.05
N GLN A 66 6.94 -1.70 -15.12
CA GLN A 66 6.70 -1.27 -16.50
C GLN A 66 5.27 -1.56 -17.02
N LYS A 67 4.37 -2.08 -16.18
CA LYS A 67 3.01 -2.47 -16.55
C LYS A 67 2.01 -1.52 -15.90
N ALA A 68 1.16 -0.92 -16.72
CA ALA A 68 -0.03 -0.21 -16.25
C ALA A 68 -1.06 -1.26 -15.80
N TYR A 69 -1.16 -1.48 -14.49
CA TYR A 69 -2.22 -2.31 -13.93
C TYR A 69 -3.49 -1.47 -13.75
N SER A 70 -4.65 -2.09 -13.93
CA SER A 70 -5.92 -1.49 -13.54
C SER A 70 -6.02 -1.56 -12.00
N ASN A 71 -5.85 -0.41 -11.37
CA ASN A 71 -5.85 -0.26 -9.91
C ASN A 71 -7.13 0.42 -9.46
N ILE A 72 -7.88 -0.23 -8.56
CA ILE A 72 -9.08 0.31 -7.95
C ILE A 72 -8.82 0.50 -6.45
N ILE A 73 -8.79 1.76 -6.01
CA ILE A 73 -8.63 2.12 -4.60
C ILE A 73 -10.00 2.32 -3.96
N ASP A 74 -10.28 1.50 -2.95
CA ASP A 74 -11.52 1.41 -2.21
C ASP A 74 -11.28 1.50 -0.70
N ASP A 75 -12.37 1.68 0.06
CA ASP A 75 -12.40 1.70 1.53
C ASP A 75 -11.36 2.61 2.20
N VAL A 76 -11.16 3.81 1.64
CA VAL A 76 -10.22 4.79 2.17
C VAL A 76 -10.77 5.39 3.47
N LYS A 77 -10.04 5.23 4.57
CA LYS A 77 -10.41 5.71 5.90
C LYS A 77 -9.24 6.43 6.54
N VAL A 78 -9.54 7.53 7.21
CA VAL A 78 -8.58 8.27 8.04
C VAL A 78 -8.95 8.03 9.50
N SER A 79 -7.95 7.80 10.35
CA SER A 79 -8.16 7.66 11.79
C SER A 79 -8.73 8.95 12.41
N PRO A 80 -9.42 8.88 13.57
CA PRO A 80 -9.98 10.07 14.23
C PRO A 80 -8.95 11.16 14.56
N ASP A 81 -7.68 10.78 14.81
CA ASP A 81 -6.59 11.72 15.07
C ASP A 81 -5.91 12.25 13.78
N GLY A 82 -6.36 11.80 12.61
CA GLY A 82 -5.84 12.22 11.31
C GLY A 82 -4.46 11.66 10.94
N LYS A 83 -3.86 10.79 11.77
CA LYS A 83 -2.46 10.35 11.61
C LYS A 83 -2.29 9.02 10.91
N GLU A 84 -3.36 8.26 10.74
CA GLU A 84 -3.37 6.99 10.03
C GLU A 84 -4.34 7.06 8.86
N LEU A 85 -3.93 6.46 7.74
CA LEU A 85 -4.71 6.31 6.52
C LEU A 85 -4.72 4.83 6.17
N THR A 86 -5.91 4.23 6.10
CA THR A 86 -6.09 2.86 5.62
C THR A 86 -6.85 2.86 4.31
N PHE A 87 -6.53 1.92 3.44
CA PHE A 87 -7.25 1.72 2.19
C PHE A 87 -7.07 0.30 1.68
N ARG A 88 -7.99 -0.12 0.82
CA ARG A 88 -7.92 -1.36 0.05
C ARG A 88 -7.66 -1.02 -1.42
N LEU A 89 -6.84 -1.83 -2.07
CA LEU A 89 -6.52 -1.76 -3.48
C LEU A 89 -6.82 -3.11 -4.11
N ARG A 90 -7.57 -3.09 -5.21
CA ARG A 90 -7.76 -4.25 -6.09
C ARG A 90 -7.00 -4.00 -7.39
N THR A 91 -6.08 -4.90 -7.71
CA THR A 91 -5.19 -4.81 -8.87
C THR A 91 -5.40 -6.01 -9.77
N GLU A 92 -5.72 -5.78 -11.03
CA GLU A 92 -5.75 -6.87 -12.03
C GLU A 92 -4.33 -7.36 -12.33
N ILE A 93 -4.13 -8.67 -12.31
CA ILE A 93 -2.87 -9.30 -12.67
C ILE A 93 -2.93 -9.67 -14.14
N ASP A 94 -1.99 -9.14 -14.91
CA ASP A 94 -1.82 -9.49 -16.33
C ASP A 94 -1.34 -10.95 -16.48
N VAL A 95 -2.17 -11.78 -17.11
CA VAL A 95 -1.93 -13.21 -17.34
C VAL A 95 -1.56 -13.39 -18.81
N GLN A 96 -0.35 -13.90 -19.07
CA GLN A 96 0.14 -14.07 -20.44
C GLN A 96 -0.66 -15.07 -21.29
N LYS A 97 -1.29 -16.07 -20.64
CA LYS A 97 -2.06 -17.16 -21.27
C LYS A 97 -3.38 -17.40 -20.53
N PRO A 98 -4.37 -16.48 -20.67
CA PRO A 98 -5.63 -16.57 -19.93
C PRO A 98 -6.44 -17.83 -20.27
N GLU A 99 -6.24 -18.41 -21.45
CA GLU A 99 -6.84 -19.68 -21.87
C GLU A 99 -6.38 -20.86 -21.01
N LEU A 100 -5.08 -20.96 -20.72
CA LEU A 100 -4.54 -22.01 -19.85
C LEU A 100 -4.98 -21.81 -18.40
N LEU A 101 -5.04 -20.56 -17.95
CA LEU A 101 -5.58 -20.25 -16.62
C LEU A 101 -7.03 -20.74 -16.49
N LYS A 102 -7.86 -20.47 -17.50
CA LYS A 102 -9.26 -20.90 -17.51
C LYS A 102 -9.38 -22.42 -17.56
N GLU A 103 -8.54 -23.10 -18.33
CA GLU A 103 -8.52 -24.57 -18.41
C GLU A 103 -8.12 -25.21 -17.07
N GLN A 104 -7.10 -24.67 -16.40
CA GLN A 104 -6.56 -25.25 -15.16
C GLN A 104 -7.35 -24.88 -13.91
N THR A 105 -7.86 -23.66 -13.84
CA THR A 105 -8.42 -23.08 -12.61
C THR A 105 -9.89 -22.67 -12.73
N GLY A 106 -10.42 -22.59 -13.96
CA GLY A 106 -11.76 -22.10 -14.24
C GLY A 106 -11.88 -20.57 -14.37
N TYR A 107 -10.81 -19.81 -14.10
CA TYR A 107 -10.83 -18.35 -14.09
C TYR A 107 -10.23 -17.73 -15.36
N SER A 108 -10.81 -16.62 -15.82
CA SER A 108 -10.30 -15.86 -16.97
C SER A 108 -9.40 -14.69 -16.59
N GLN A 109 -9.46 -14.24 -15.33
CA GLN A 109 -8.73 -13.09 -14.80
C GLN A 109 -8.27 -13.41 -13.38
N LEU A 110 -7.14 -12.80 -12.98
CA LEU A 110 -6.63 -12.86 -11.62
C LEU A 110 -6.60 -11.46 -11.06
N PHE A 111 -6.99 -11.34 -9.79
CA PHE A 111 -6.91 -10.09 -9.05
C PHE A 111 -6.06 -10.28 -7.80
N ARG A 112 -5.31 -9.24 -7.46
CA ARG A 112 -4.64 -9.10 -6.18
C ARG A 112 -5.42 -8.14 -5.32
N ILE A 113 -5.66 -8.52 -4.06
CA ILE A 113 -6.15 -7.60 -3.04
C ILE A 113 -4.96 -7.16 -2.22
N THR A 114 -4.78 -5.86 -2.08
CA THR A 114 -3.79 -5.24 -1.20
C THR A 114 -4.53 -4.39 -0.19
N ILE A 115 -4.21 -4.54 1.08
CA ILE A 115 -4.62 -3.64 2.14
C ILE A 115 -3.40 -2.85 2.59
N ALA A 116 -3.61 -1.59 2.92
CA ALA A 116 -2.54 -0.70 3.31
C ALA A 116 -2.92 0.10 4.55
N LYS A 117 -1.92 0.35 5.40
CA LYS A 117 -1.97 1.32 6.48
C LYS A 117 -0.75 2.23 6.37
N ALA A 118 -1.01 3.51 6.18
CA ALA A 118 -0.01 4.57 6.16
C ALA A 118 -0.11 5.39 7.46
N SER A 119 1.02 5.80 8.01
CA SER A 119 1.11 6.51 9.27
C SER A 119 2.11 7.65 9.23
N LEU A 120 1.74 8.76 9.88
CA LEU A 120 2.57 9.95 10.10
C LEU A 120 3.13 10.04 11.53
N THR A 121 3.00 8.97 12.33
CA THR A 121 3.37 8.98 13.76
C THR A 121 4.88 8.96 14.02
N SER A 122 5.71 8.71 13.00
CA SER A 122 7.18 8.66 13.14
C SER A 122 7.80 9.99 13.56
N GLY A 123 7.12 11.12 13.29
CA GLY A 123 7.56 12.46 13.67
C GLY A 123 8.77 12.99 12.88
N ASP A 124 9.20 12.27 11.85
CA ASP A 124 10.41 12.54 11.07
C ASP A 124 10.13 13.11 9.67
N GLY A 125 8.88 13.53 9.41
CA GLY A 125 8.44 14.06 8.12
C GLY A 125 8.28 13.01 7.02
N ASN A 126 8.21 11.72 7.38
CA ASN A 126 7.96 10.63 6.44
C ASN A 126 6.60 9.96 6.72
N ILE A 127 5.99 9.44 5.67
CA ILE A 127 4.90 8.48 5.75
C ILE A 127 5.52 7.09 5.83
N MET A 128 5.18 6.36 6.89
CA MET A 128 5.45 4.94 7.01
C MET A 128 4.23 4.18 6.52
N ALA A 129 4.34 3.39 5.45
CA ALA A 129 3.25 2.57 4.96
C ALA A 129 3.58 1.09 5.05
N VAL A 130 2.65 0.31 5.59
CA VAL A 130 2.66 -1.15 5.50
C VAL A 130 1.60 -1.56 4.47
N PHE A 131 1.97 -2.49 3.61
CA PHE A 131 1.11 -3.10 2.61
C PHE A 131 1.09 -4.60 2.86
N ALA A 132 -0.08 -5.21 2.76
CA ALA A 132 -0.25 -6.65 2.78
C ALA A 132 -1.13 -7.05 1.61
N SER A 133 -0.73 -8.06 0.85
CA SER A 133 -1.45 -8.49 -0.34
C SER A 133 -1.51 -10.00 -0.47
N ALA A 134 -2.59 -10.49 -1.07
CA ALA A 134 -2.76 -11.87 -1.52
C ALA A 134 -3.58 -11.90 -2.82
N LEU A 135 -3.68 -13.07 -3.45
CA LEU A 135 -4.65 -13.28 -4.53
C LEU A 135 -6.06 -13.13 -3.97
N GLU A 136 -6.98 -12.57 -4.76
CA GLU A 136 -8.38 -12.34 -4.35
C GLU A 136 -9.06 -13.61 -3.83
N ARG A 137 -8.78 -14.76 -4.45
CA ARG A 137 -9.31 -16.05 -3.99
C ARG A 137 -8.88 -16.37 -2.57
N ASP A 138 -7.59 -16.25 -2.29
CA ASP A 138 -6.99 -16.61 -1.00
C ASP A 138 -7.35 -15.57 0.07
N PHE A 139 -7.47 -14.31 -0.35
CA PHE A 139 -7.92 -13.21 0.49
C PHE A 139 -9.39 -13.36 0.90
N THR A 140 -10.30 -13.63 -0.04
CA THR A 140 -11.75 -13.64 0.21
C THR A 140 -12.26 -14.98 0.73
N ASN A 141 -11.69 -16.09 0.25
CA ASN A 141 -12.18 -17.44 0.56
C ASN A 141 -11.19 -18.26 1.40
N GLY A 142 -10.01 -17.72 1.70
CA GLY A 142 -8.97 -18.35 2.52
C GLY A 142 -8.88 -17.77 3.93
N VAL A 143 -7.88 -18.26 4.68
CA VAL A 143 -7.54 -17.74 6.02
C VAL A 143 -6.66 -16.50 5.95
N ASP A 144 -6.15 -16.18 4.77
CA ASP A 144 -5.11 -15.16 4.58
C ASP A 144 -5.71 -13.75 4.72
N GLY A 145 -6.93 -13.51 4.22
CA GLY A 145 -7.59 -12.20 4.36
C GLY A 145 -7.63 -11.69 5.80
N PRO A 146 -8.24 -12.42 6.74
CA PRO A 146 -8.25 -12.05 8.16
C PRO A 146 -6.85 -11.88 8.77
N ALA A 147 -5.91 -12.80 8.46
CA ALA A 147 -4.55 -12.73 8.99
C ALA A 147 -3.79 -11.49 8.49
N LEU A 148 -3.96 -11.13 7.22
CA LEU A 148 -3.37 -9.93 6.64
C LEU A 148 -4.02 -8.66 7.23
N GLU A 149 -5.34 -8.65 7.42
CA GLU A 149 -6.06 -7.53 8.06
C GLU A 149 -5.60 -7.31 9.51
N GLU A 150 -5.42 -8.39 10.28
CA GLU A 150 -4.84 -8.35 11.62
C GLU A 150 -3.39 -7.84 11.60
N THR A 151 -2.59 -8.32 10.65
CA THR A 151 -1.19 -7.89 10.50
C THR A 151 -1.07 -6.39 10.20
N ILE A 152 -1.95 -5.86 9.34
CA ILE A 152 -1.95 -4.44 8.99
C ILE A 152 -2.48 -3.58 10.14
N SER A 153 -3.56 -4.00 10.79
CA SER A 153 -4.14 -3.24 11.90
C SER A 153 -3.23 -3.18 13.13
N SER A 154 -2.49 -4.26 13.41
CA SER A 154 -1.53 -4.33 14.51
C SER A 154 -0.20 -3.60 14.25
N PHE A 155 0.08 -3.20 13.02
CA PHE A 155 1.28 -2.43 12.71
C PHE A 155 1.22 -1.03 13.35
N VAL A 156 2.25 -0.71 14.15
CA VAL A 156 2.41 0.60 14.81
C VAL A 156 3.75 1.19 14.43
N ALA A 157 3.73 2.34 13.75
CA ALA A 157 4.93 3.13 13.54
C ALA A 157 5.31 3.87 14.83
N ILE A 158 6.52 3.61 15.32
CA ILE A 158 7.05 4.24 16.53
C ILE A 158 7.77 5.55 16.18
N PRO A 159 7.69 6.59 17.04
CA PRO A 159 8.46 7.81 16.87
C PRO A 159 9.96 7.52 16.79
N GLN A 160 10.64 8.07 15.80
CA GLN A 160 12.09 8.00 15.75
C GLN A 160 12.64 9.03 16.74
N GLN A 161 13.29 8.59 17.82
CA GLN A 161 14.02 9.52 18.68
C GLN A 161 15.13 10.16 17.85
N ALA A 162 15.05 11.48 17.67
CA ALA A 162 16.16 12.25 17.12
C ALA A 162 17.35 12.08 18.07
N LYS A 163 18.39 11.36 17.63
CA LYS A 163 19.69 11.45 18.27
C LYS A 163 20.24 12.83 17.92
N ASN A 164 20.14 13.76 18.87
CA ASN A 164 20.91 15.01 18.85
C ASN A 164 22.41 14.71 18.93
#